data_AF-A0A662JU16-F1
#
_entry.id   AF-A0A662JU16-F1
#
_cell.length_a   1.000
_cell.length_b   1.000
_cell.length_c   1.000
_cell.angle_alpha   90.00
_cell.angle_beta   90.00
_cell.angle_gamma   90.00
#
_symmetry.space_group_name_H-M   'P 1'
#
loop_
_entity.id
_entity.type
_entity.pdbx_description
1 polymer ?
#
loop_
_entity_poly.entity_id
_entity_poly.type
_entity_poly.pdbx_seq_one_letter_code
_entity_poly.pdbx_strand_id
1 'polypeptide(L)'
;MIMIQINIACGTDDGVTFTEEHFGSAKFYLLYTINLETGELNYVDKIYNTSPQEQTHGDPKKAKSVSELMQNVHVLVGSAMGPNIVRMRKKFIPVISRERDIESAMEKLKDKLGVIKRNLEMPPEEDREIIYIG
;
A
#
# COMPACT_ATOMS: atom_id res chain seq x y z
N MET A 1 -11.09 -19.10 6.77
CA MET A 1 -11.48 -18.06 7.74
C MET A 1 -11.42 -16.74 6.99
N ILE A 2 -12.53 -16.02 6.85
CA ILE A 2 -12.54 -14.74 6.11
C ILE A 2 -11.80 -13.71 6.97
N MET A 3 -10.77 -13.06 6.41
CA MET A 3 -10.12 -11.94 7.07
C MET A 3 -11.08 -10.76 7.10
N ILE A 4 -11.43 -10.30 8.30
CA ILE A 4 -12.35 -9.17 8.50
C ILE A 4 -11.57 -7.86 8.59
N GLN A 5 -10.36 -7.88 9.16
CA GLN A 5 -9.51 -6.71 9.33
C GLN A 5 -8.20 -6.89 8.57
N ILE A 6 -7.76 -5.84 7.88
CA ILE A 6 -6.50 -5.83 7.13
C ILE A 6 -5.66 -4.60 7.43
N ASN A 7 -4.36 -4.76 7.28
CA ASN A 7 -3.36 -3.69 7.42
C ASN A 7 -3.06 -3.00 6.09
N ILE A 8 -2.97 -1.68 6.14
CA ILE A 8 -2.71 -0.79 5.01
C ILE A 8 -1.47 0.05 5.32
N ALA A 9 -0.63 0.29 4.32
CA ALA A 9 0.47 1.24 4.42
C ALA A 9 0.30 2.39 3.42
N CYS A 10 0.48 3.61 3.89
CA CYS A 10 0.46 4.84 3.09
C CYS A 10 1.86 5.48 3.07
N GLY A 11 2.47 5.60 1.88
CA GLY A 11 3.82 6.17 1.73
C GLY A 11 3.82 7.69 1.72
N THR A 12 4.52 8.32 2.65
CA THR A 12 4.50 9.78 2.85
C THR A 12 5.85 10.34 3.31
N ASP A 13 6.02 11.64 3.08
CA ASP A 13 7.18 12.40 3.53
C ASP A 13 6.86 13.41 4.64
N ASP A 14 5.57 13.69 4.88
CA ASP A 14 5.07 14.72 5.80
C ASP A 14 3.99 14.23 6.78
N GLY A 15 3.40 13.05 6.54
CA GLY A 15 2.33 12.47 7.36
C GLY A 15 0.93 12.91 6.97
N VAL A 16 0.77 13.74 5.94
CA VAL A 16 -0.51 14.31 5.51
C VAL A 16 -0.79 13.93 4.06
N THR A 17 0.22 14.05 3.20
CA THR A 17 0.10 13.78 1.76
C THR A 17 0.97 12.60 1.34
N PHE A 18 0.58 11.91 0.27
CA PHE A 18 1.47 10.90 -0.32
C PHE A 18 2.75 11.55 -0.86
N THR A 19 3.86 10.81 -0.78
CA THR A 19 5.14 11.25 -1.38
C THR A 19 4.96 11.64 -2.84
N GLU A 20 5.73 12.64 -3.30
CA GLU A 20 5.72 13.04 -4.71
C GLU A 20 6.35 11.99 -5.64
N GLU A 21 7.18 11.10 -5.07
CA GLU A 21 7.80 9.99 -5.79
C GLU A 21 6.91 8.73 -5.80
N HIS A 22 7.52 7.56 -6.02
CA HIS A 22 6.87 6.27 -5.86
C HIS A 22 6.75 5.88 -4.38
N PHE A 23 5.74 5.06 -4.05
CA PHE A 23 5.53 4.48 -2.71
C PHE A 23 6.82 3.97 -2.03
N GLY A 24 7.67 3.25 -2.78
CA GLY A 24 8.93 2.70 -2.26
C GLY A 24 10.01 3.73 -1.89
N SER A 25 9.84 4.99 -2.29
CA SER A 25 10.76 6.11 -1.99
C SER A 25 10.32 6.96 -0.79
N ALA A 26 9.12 6.78 -0.27
CA ALA A 26 8.61 7.55 0.85
C ALA A 26 9.58 7.52 2.05
N LYS A 27 9.74 8.63 2.78
CA LYS A 27 10.56 8.69 4.00
C LYS A 27 10.02 7.78 5.11
N PHE A 28 8.70 7.66 5.21
CA PHE A 28 8.05 6.77 6.17
C PHE A 28 6.67 6.33 5.67
N TYR A 29 6.12 5.36 6.37
CA TYR A 29 4.82 4.78 6.08
C TYR A 29 3.90 4.96 7.29
N LEU A 30 2.70 5.48 7.05
CA LEU A 30 1.62 5.45 8.04
C LEU A 30 0.88 4.13 7.88
N LEU A 31 0.69 3.43 8.99
CA LEU A 31 0.00 2.15 9.04
C LEU A 31 -1.40 2.33 9.58
N TYR A 32 -2.36 1.71 8.90
CA TYR A 32 -3.76 1.70 9.29
C TYR A 32 -4.30 0.28 9.30
N THR A 33 -5.35 0.05 10.07
CA THR A 33 -6.24 -1.10 9.90
C THR A 33 -7.57 -0.64 9.33
N ILE A 34 -8.13 -1.45 8.42
CA ILE A 34 -9.51 -1.27 7.96
C ILE A 34 -10.30 -2.56 8.18
N ASN A 35 -11.53 -2.41 8.66
CA ASN A 35 -12.52 -3.47 8.67
C ASN A 35 -13.21 -3.55 7.30
N LEU A 36 -13.16 -4.71 6.65
CA LEU A 36 -13.70 -4.91 5.30
C LEU A 36 -15.23 -4.94 5.23
N GLU A 37 -15.92 -5.09 6.37
CA GLU A 37 -17.38 -5.12 6.44
C GLU A 37 -17.96 -3.77 6.86
N THR A 38 -17.35 -3.11 7.85
CA THR A 38 -17.84 -1.83 8.38
C THR A 38 -17.18 -0.61 7.75
N GLY A 39 -16.02 -0.77 7.11
CA GLY A 39 -15.19 0.33 6.62
C GLY A 39 -14.54 1.15 7.75
N GLU A 40 -14.60 0.67 9.00
CA GLU A 40 -13.96 1.33 10.14
C GLU A 40 -12.44 1.36 9.93
N LEU A 41 -11.89 2.57 9.97
CA LEU A 41 -10.48 2.86 9.71
C LEU A 41 -9.82 3.35 10.99
N ASN A 42 -8.71 2.72 11.36
CA ASN A 42 -7.94 3.08 12.55
C ASN A 42 -6.47 3.28 12.19
N TYR A 43 -5.89 4.37 12.67
CA TYR A 43 -4.43 4.55 12.64
C TYR A 43 -3.78 3.59 13.65
N VAL A 44 -2.68 2.96 13.24
CA VAL A 44 -1.96 1.97 14.04
C VAL A 44 -0.61 2.50 14.48
N ASP A 45 0.25 2.85 13.52
CA ASP A 45 1.63 3.23 13.81
C ASP A 45 2.29 3.93 12.60
N LYS A 46 3.53 4.38 12.78
CA LYS A 46 4.41 4.90 11.74
C LYS A 46 5.71 4.11 11.72
N ILE A 47 6.14 3.69 10.53
CA ILE A 47 7.44 3.04 10.32
C ILE A 47 8.30 3.82 9.35
N TYR A 48 9.57 4.02 9.68
CA TYR A 48 10.52 4.71 8.80
C TYR A 48 10.99 3.80 7.67
N ASN A 49 11.19 4.38 6.49
CA ASN A 49 11.76 3.66 5.37
C ASN A 49 13.27 3.50 5.59
N THR A 50 13.70 2.29 5.91
CA THR A 50 15.12 1.93 6.07
C THR A 50 15.70 1.25 4.84
N SER A 51 14.98 1.27 3.70
CA SER A 51 15.49 0.69 2.46
C SER A 51 16.71 1.47 1.97
N PRO A 52 17.68 0.79 1.34
CA PRO A 52 18.87 1.45 0.82
C PRO A 52 18.48 2.48 -0.26
N GLN A 53 19.29 3.52 -0.39
CA GLN A 53 19.18 4.43 -1.53
C GLN A 53 19.27 3.64 -2.83
N GLU A 54 18.46 4.07 -3.79
CA GLU A 54 18.35 3.45 -5.09
C GLU A 54 19.63 3.69 -5.89
N GLN A 55 20.32 2.62 -6.27
CA GLN A 55 21.54 2.72 -7.09
C GLN A 55 21.21 2.73 -8.59
N THR A 56 20.13 2.05 -8.97
CA THR A 56 19.60 1.99 -10.34
C THR A 56 18.08 2.07 -10.30
N HIS A 57 17.46 2.68 -11.31
CA HIS A 57 16.01 2.78 -11.36
C HIS A 57 15.35 1.40 -11.35
N GLY A 58 14.48 1.16 -10.37
CA GLY A 58 13.86 -0.14 -10.13
C GLY A 58 14.78 -1.14 -9.42
N ASP A 59 15.73 -0.69 -8.58
CA ASP A 59 16.68 -1.57 -7.88
C ASP A 59 15.94 -2.69 -7.11
N PRO A 60 16.15 -3.97 -7.49
CA PRO A 60 15.54 -5.12 -6.83
C PRO A 60 15.88 -5.21 -5.33
N LYS A 61 17.05 -4.72 -4.89
CA LYS A 61 17.44 -4.72 -3.47
C LYS A 61 16.57 -3.78 -2.66
N LYS A 62 16.30 -2.57 -3.18
CA LYS A 62 15.38 -1.61 -2.57
C LYS A 62 13.97 -2.20 -2.49
N ALA A 63 13.48 -2.76 -3.60
CA ALA A 63 12.15 -3.39 -3.63
C ALA A 63 12.01 -4.56 -2.64
N LYS A 64 13.05 -5.40 -2.50
CA LYS A 64 13.07 -6.47 -1.50
C LYS A 64 13.01 -5.91 -0.08
N SER A 65 13.83 -4.89 0.23
CA SER A 65 13.83 -4.27 1.56
C SER A 65 12.49 -3.62 1.91
N VAL A 66 11.86 -2.90 0.98
CA VAL A 66 10.50 -2.37 1.16
C VAL A 66 9.50 -3.51 1.36
N SER A 67 9.58 -4.59 0.57
CA SER A 67 8.71 -5.76 0.75
C SER A 67 8.86 -6.42 2.12
N GLU A 68 10.05 -6.43 2.70
CA GLU A 68 10.31 -6.98 4.04
C GLU A 68 9.75 -6.08 5.14
N LEU A 69 9.88 -4.76 5.00
CA LEU A 69 9.24 -3.78 5.90
C LEU A 69 7.70 -3.93 5.90
N MET A 70 7.13 -4.33 4.76
CA MET A 70 5.68 -4.47 4.57
C MET A 70 5.15 -5.88 4.85
N GLN A 71 5.91 -6.79 5.46
CA GLN A 71 5.52 -8.20 5.61
C GLN A 71 4.14 -8.45 6.26
N ASN A 72 3.69 -7.53 7.13
CA ASN A 72 2.39 -7.61 7.81
C ASN A 72 1.31 -6.73 7.17
N VAL A 73 1.59 -6.13 6.01
CA VAL A 73 0.69 -5.23 5.27
C VAL A 73 0.06 -5.98 4.11
N HIS A 74 -1.19 -5.65 3.80
CA HIS A 74 -1.94 -6.28 2.71
C HIS A 74 -2.08 -5.32 1.53
N VAL A 75 -2.31 -4.04 1.81
CA VAL A 75 -2.59 -3.00 0.81
C VAL A 75 -1.53 -1.91 0.89
N LEU A 76 -0.97 -1.53 -0.25
CA LEU A 76 -0.03 -0.41 -0.37
C LEU A 76 -0.74 0.74 -1.09
N VAL A 77 -0.79 1.92 -0.47
CA VAL A 77 -1.48 3.09 -1.02
C VAL A 77 -0.48 4.21 -1.24
N GLY A 78 -0.51 4.78 -2.45
CA GLY A 78 0.30 5.94 -2.81
C GLY A 78 -0.23 6.63 -4.05
N SER A 79 0.29 7.82 -4.37
CA SER A 79 -0.02 8.52 -5.61
C SER A 79 0.67 7.92 -6.84
N ALA A 80 1.77 7.19 -6.65
CA ALA A 80 2.49 6.51 -7.72
C ALA A 80 3.18 5.23 -7.22
N MET A 81 3.34 4.26 -8.12
CA MET A 81 3.99 2.98 -7.84
C MET A 81 5.18 2.79 -8.79
N GLY A 82 6.31 2.34 -8.26
CA GLY A 82 7.51 2.08 -9.06
C GLY A 82 7.39 0.81 -9.91
N PRO A 83 8.34 0.58 -10.84
CA PRO A 83 8.27 -0.53 -11.81
C PRO A 83 8.22 -1.92 -11.17
N ASN A 84 8.78 -2.09 -9.97
CA ASN A 84 8.75 -3.36 -9.24
C ASN A 84 7.36 -3.75 -8.71
N ILE A 85 6.36 -2.86 -8.80
CA ILE A 85 5.02 -3.16 -8.32
C ILE A 85 4.43 -4.38 -9.01
N VAL A 86 4.75 -4.60 -10.29
CA VAL A 86 4.29 -5.77 -11.07
C VAL A 86 4.65 -7.08 -10.36
N ARG A 87 5.84 -7.17 -9.78
CA ARG A 87 6.30 -8.37 -9.03
C ARG A 87 5.72 -8.45 -7.62
N MET A 88 5.50 -7.29 -7.00
CA MET A 88 4.96 -7.18 -5.64
C MET A 88 3.48 -7.51 -5.56
N ARG A 89 2.77 -7.49 -6.70
CA ARG A 89 1.35 -7.88 -6.82
C ARG A 89 1.05 -9.32 -6.45
N LYS A 90 2.04 -10.19 -6.25
CA LYS A 90 1.83 -11.53 -5.66
C LYS A 90 1.78 -11.52 -4.13
N LYS A 91 2.19 -10.42 -3.50
CA LYS A 91 2.27 -10.26 -2.04
C LYS A 91 1.38 -9.16 -1.50
N PHE A 92 1.16 -8.10 -2.27
CA PHE A 92 0.37 -6.94 -1.86
C PHE A 92 -0.67 -6.56 -2.90
N ILE A 93 -1.67 -5.79 -2.46
CA ILE A 93 -2.67 -5.14 -3.30
C ILE A 93 -2.25 -3.68 -3.48
N PRO A 94 -1.78 -3.26 -4.65
CA PRO A 94 -1.42 -1.87 -4.90
C PRO A 94 -2.66 -1.03 -5.14
N VAL A 95 -2.70 0.14 -4.50
CA VAL A 95 -3.71 1.18 -4.73
C VAL A 95 -3.01 2.46 -5.15
N ILE A 96 -3.42 2.99 -6.30
CA ILE A 96 -2.95 4.27 -6.83
C ILE A 96 -4.05 5.32 -6.65
N SER A 97 -3.76 6.36 -5.88
CA SER A 97 -4.69 7.45 -5.59
C SER A 97 -4.42 8.67 -6.47
N ARG A 98 -5.47 9.29 -7.01
CA ARG A 98 -5.38 10.65 -7.59
C ARG A 98 -5.43 11.73 -6.52
N GLU A 99 -6.09 11.44 -5.39
CA GLU A 99 -6.05 12.31 -4.22
C GLU A 99 -4.65 12.27 -3.60
N ARG A 100 -4.12 13.45 -3.30
CA ARG A 100 -2.80 13.61 -2.65
C ARG A 100 -2.90 13.46 -1.13
N ASP A 101 -3.98 13.97 -0.55
CA ASP A 101 -4.26 13.89 0.87
C ASP A 101 -4.60 12.44 1.27
N ILE A 102 -3.93 11.95 2.32
CA ILE A 102 -4.04 10.56 2.73
C ILE A 102 -5.43 10.27 3.31
N GLU A 103 -5.97 11.17 4.14
CA GLU A 103 -7.29 10.96 4.75
C GLU A 103 -8.38 10.87 3.67
N SER A 104 -8.35 11.80 2.71
CA SER A 104 -9.25 11.83 1.56
C SER A 104 -9.14 10.57 0.71
N ALA A 105 -7.92 10.11 0.44
CA ALA A 105 -7.70 8.87 -0.30
C ALA A 105 -8.21 7.64 0.45
N MET A 106 -8.02 7.58 1.77
CA MET A 106 -8.49 6.46 2.58
C MET A 106 -10.02 6.43 2.68
N GLU A 107 -10.69 7.58 2.63
CA GLU A 107 -12.15 7.63 2.49
C GLU A 107 -12.60 7.02 1.15
N LYS A 108 -11.95 7.40 0.04
CA LYS A 108 -12.23 6.82 -1.29
C LYS A 108 -11.92 5.33 -1.38
N LEU A 109 -10.97 4.83 -0.60
CA LEU A 109 -10.65 3.41 -0.54
C LEU A 109 -11.83 2.56 -0.07
N LYS A 110 -12.73 3.11 0.78
CA LYS A 110 -13.90 2.41 1.30
C LYS A 110 -14.85 1.95 0.18
N ASP A 111 -14.91 2.71 -0.92
CA ASP A 111 -15.70 2.33 -2.11
C ASP A 111 -15.13 1.10 -2.83
N LYS A 112 -13.91 0.67 -2.50
CA LYS A 112 -13.19 -0.45 -3.13
C LYS A 112 -13.04 -1.67 -2.23
N LEU A 113 -13.63 -1.69 -1.03
CA LEU A 113 -13.49 -2.82 -0.09
C LEU A 113 -13.91 -4.16 -0.71
N GLY A 114 -14.96 -4.18 -1.53
CA GLY A 114 -15.37 -5.40 -2.25
C GLY A 114 -14.32 -5.89 -3.25
N VAL A 115 -13.58 -4.99 -3.91
CA VAL A 115 -12.47 -5.34 -4.83
C VAL A 115 -11.28 -5.86 -4.04
N ILE A 116 -10.94 -5.20 -2.93
CA ILE A 116 -9.86 -5.61 -2.03
C ILE A 116 -10.13 -7.01 -1.47
N LYS A 117 -11.35 -7.26 -0.99
CA LYS A 117 -11.76 -8.58 -0.47
C LYS A 117 -11.56 -9.69 -1.49
N ARG A 118 -12.00 -9.49 -2.74
CA ARG A 118 -11.78 -10.46 -3.82
C ARG A 118 -10.29 -10.72 -4.07
N ASN A 119 -9.46 -9.67 -4.07
CA ASN A 119 -8.02 -9.80 -4.27
C ASN A 119 -7.32 -10.56 -3.13
N LEU A 120 -7.81 -10.46 -1.90
CA LEU A 120 -7.27 -11.21 -0.75
C LEU A 120 -7.62 -12.70 -0.82
N GLU A 121 -8.74 -13.03 -1.45
CA GLU A 121 -9.20 -14.41 -1.65
C GLU A 121 -8.52 -15.10 -2.85
N MET A 122 -7.79 -14.34 -3.68
CA MET A 122 -7.05 -14.89 -4.83
C MET A 122 -5.89 -15.79 -4.39
N PRO A 123 -5.56 -16.84 -5.18
CA PRO A 123 -4.40 -17.68 -4.93
C PRO A 123 -3.09 -16.87 -4.88
N PRO A 124 -2.10 -17.25 -4.04
CA PRO A 124 -0.83 -16.52 -3.93
C PRO A 124 -0.01 -16.41 -5.23
N GLU A 125 -0.26 -17.30 -6.18
CA GLU A 125 0.44 -17.35 -7.46
C GLU A 125 -0.05 -16.28 -8.46
N GLU A 126 -1.26 -15.77 -8.24
CA GLU A 126 -1.94 -14.81 -9.11
C GLU A 126 -1.62 -13.37 -8.71
N ASP A 127 -1.50 -12.51 -9.73
CA ASP A 127 -1.24 -11.11 -9.52
C ASP A 127 -2.53 -10.39 -9.10
N ARG A 128 -2.51 -9.75 -7.92
CA ARG A 128 -3.61 -8.90 -7.47
C ARG A 128 -3.75 -7.70 -8.40
N GLU A 129 -4.97 -7.23 -8.61
CA GLU A 129 -5.29 -6.03 -9.38
C GLU A 129 -4.59 -4.79 -8.81
N ILE A 130 -4.15 -3.87 -9.68
CA ILE A 130 -3.80 -2.51 -9.27
C ILE A 130 -5.10 -1.71 -9.23
N ILE A 131 -5.50 -1.30 -8.04
CA ILE A 131 -6.74 -0.55 -7.82
C ILE A 131 -6.46 0.94 -7.99
N TYR A 132 -7.34 1.63 -8.70
CA TYR A 132 -7.28 3.09 -8.84
C TYR A 132 -8.42 3.74 -8.06
N ILE A 133 -8.09 4.78 -7.30
CA ILE A 133 -9.05 5.61 -6.54
C ILE A 133 -8.81 7.08 -6.86
N GLY A 134 -9.86 7.90 -6.80
CA GLY A 134 -9.83 9.30 -7.24
C GLY A 134 -10.89 9.62 -8.28
#